data_AF-A0AAC9MW38-F1
#
_entry.id   AF-A0AAC9MW38-F1
#
_cell.length_a   1.000
_cell.length_b   1.000
_cell.length_c   1.000
_cell.angle_alpha   90.00
_cell.angle_beta   90.00
_cell.angle_gamma   90.00
#
_symmetry.space_group_name_H-M   'P 1'
#
loop_
_entity.id
_entity.type
_entity.pdbx_description
1 polymer ?
#
loop_
_entity_poly.entity_id
_entity_poly.type
_entity_poly.pdbx_seq_one_letter_code
_entity_poly.pdbx_strand_id
1 'polypeptide(L)' 'MYGWIWRHLPGPLVVKIIEALVLVAIVISLLLFVVFPWVAPLLPWNSVDVPTDVNTVE' A
#
# COMPACT_ATOMS: atom_id res chain seq x y z
N MET A 1 -5.57 27.37 -28.88
CA MET A 1 -6.35 27.01 -27.67
C MET A 1 -5.99 25.61 -27.14
N TYR A 2 -4.71 25.34 -26.86
CA TYR A 2 -4.23 24.25 -25.99
C TYR A 2 -3.09 24.72 -25.05
N GLY A 3 -2.75 26.01 -25.12
CA GLY A 3 -1.56 26.57 -24.45
C GLY A 3 -1.72 26.81 -22.95
N TRP A 4 -2.95 26.73 -22.41
CA TRP A 4 -3.19 26.99 -20.98
C TRP A 4 -2.90 25.76 -20.10
N ILE A 5 -3.18 24.55 -20.59
CA ILE A 5 -2.93 23.30 -19.85
C ILE A 5 -1.44 22.93 -19.82
N TRP A 6 -0.67 23.34 -20.84
CA TRP A 6 0.80 23.18 -20.89
C TRP A 6 1.55 24.18 -20.00
N ARG A 7 0.85 25.16 -19.40
CA ARG A 7 1.45 26.25 -18.63
C ARG A 7 1.32 26.09 -17.12
N HIS A 8 0.63 25.04 -16.65
CA HIS A 8 0.42 24.77 -15.22
C HIS A 8 1.40 23.76 -14.61
N LEU A 9 2.32 23.21 -15.39
CA LEU A 9 3.35 22.31 -14.90
C LEU A 9 4.73 22.99 -14.95
N PRO A 10 5.27 23.46 -13.82
CA PRO A 10 6.62 23.99 -13.76
C PRO A 10 7.62 22.82 -13.85
N GLY A 11 8.09 22.51 -15.07
CA GLY A 11 9.25 21.66 -15.25
C GLY A 11 9.26 20.83 -16.55
N PRO A 12 10.46 20.48 -17.07
CA PRO A 12 10.62 19.63 -18.26
C PRO A 12 9.95 18.25 -18.07
N LEU A 13 9.74 17.52 -19.18
CA LEU A 13 9.09 16.19 -19.24
C LEU A 13 9.49 15.23 -18.10
N VAL A 14 10.74 15.32 -17.66
CA VAL A 14 11.31 14.55 -16.54
C VAL A 14 10.62 14.85 -15.20
N VAL A 15 10.30 16.12 -14.90
CA VAL A 15 9.63 16.52 -13.65
C VAL A 15 8.22 15.94 -13.57
N LYS A 16 7.50 15.91 -14.69
CA LYS A 16 6.19 15.26 -14.82
C LYS A 16 6.23 13.77 -14.51
N ILE A 17 7.24 13.09 -15.05
CA ILE A 17 7.43 11.67 -14.83
C ILE A 17 7.74 11.43 -13.35
N ILE A 18 8.64 12.23 -12.76
CA ILE A 18 8.99 12.14 -11.34
C ILE A 18 7.76 12.36 -10.45
N GLU A 19 6.95 13.38 -10.73
CA GLU A 19 5.74 13.68 -9.95
C GLU A 19 4.72 12.53 -10.01
N ALA A 20 4.49 11.96 -11.19
CA ALA A 20 3.64 10.78 -11.34
C ALA A 20 4.21 9.57 -10.58
N LEU A 21 5.53 9.37 -10.64
CA LEU A 21 6.20 8.27 -9.94
C LEU A 21 6.11 8.43 -8.41
N VAL A 22 6.24 9.66 -7.92
CA VAL A 22 6.05 10.01 -6.50
C VAL A 22 4.62 9.75 -6.06
N LEU A 23 3.61 10.14 -6.85
CA LEU A 23 2.20 9.85 -6.55
C LEU A 23 1.95 8.34 -6.46
N VAL A 24 2.47 7.56 -7.40
CA VAL A 24 2.36 6.09 -7.37
C VAL A 24 3.05 5.52 -6.14
N ALA A 25 4.26 5.99 -5.82
CA ALA A 25 4.99 5.55 -4.64
C ALA A 25 4.23 5.86 -3.34
N ILE A 26 3.59 7.02 -3.24
CA ILE A 26 2.73 7.39 -2.10
C ILE A 26 1.56 6.41 -1.96
N VAL A 27 0.88 6.10 -3.06
CA VAL A 27 -0.25 5.15 -3.04
C VAL A 27 0.19 3.76 -2.63
N ILE A 28 1.31 3.26 -3.18
CA ILE A 28 1.87 1.95 -2.80
C ILE A 28 2.24 1.94 -1.31
N SER A 29 2.88 3.01 -0.83
CA SER A 29 3.25 3.15 0.57
C SER A 29 2.02 3.14 1.49
N LEU A 30 0.95 3.88 1.14
CA LEU A 30 -0.32 3.84 1.87
C LEU A 30 -0.93 2.43 1.89
N LEU A 31 -0.91 1.72 0.76
CA LEU A 31 -1.43 0.35 0.69
C LEU A 31 -0.64 -0.60 1.60
N LEU A 32 0.70 -0.52 1.60
CA LEU A 32 1.54 -1.41 2.38
C LEU A 32 1.55 -1.07 3.88
N PHE A 33 1.62 0.22 4.25
CA PHE A 33 1.76 0.63 5.65
C PHE A 33 0.43 0.87 6.35
N VAL A 34 -0.65 1.13 5.62
CA VAL A 34 -1.98 1.32 6.21
C VAL A 34 -2.87 0.13 5.88
N VAL A 35 -3.14 -0.15 4.60
CA VAL A 35 -4.14 -1.16 4.23
C VAL A 35 -3.72 -2.57 4.66
N PHE A 36 -2.46 -2.95 4.45
CA PHE A 36 -1.97 -4.27 4.84
C PHE A 36 -2.12 -4.56 6.34
N PRO A 37 -1.74 -3.67 7.30
CA PRO A 37 -1.99 -3.92 8.71
C PRO A 37 -3.48 -4.07 9.07
N TRP A 38 -4.40 -3.42 8.35
CA TRP A 38 -5.84 -3.67 8.51
C TRP A 38 -6.27 -5.04 7.98
N VAL A 39 -5.66 -5.51 6.88
CA VAL A 39 -5.99 -6.79 6.23
C VAL A 39 -5.29 -7.98 6.91
N ALA A 40 -4.10 -7.80 7.46
CA ALA A 40 -3.30 -8.83 8.12
C ALA A 40 -4.10 -9.67 9.13
N PRO A 41 -4.89 -9.10 10.07
CA PRO A 41 -5.67 -9.90 11.02
C PRO A 41 -6.83 -10.69 10.38
N LEU A 42 -7.27 -10.34 9.16
CA LEU A 42 -8.31 -11.07 8.43
C LEU A 42 -7.77 -12.29 7.69
N LEU A 43 -6.44 -12.45 7.62
CA LEU A 43 -5.83 -13.58 6.94
C LEU A 43 -6.02 -14.84 7.79
N PRO A 44 -6.63 -15.91 7.24
CA PRO A 44 -6.97 -17.14 7.96
C PRO A 44 -5.76 -17.98 8.38
N TRP A 45 -4.54 -17.50 8.09
CA TRP A 45 -3.27 -18.13 8.45
C TRP A 45 -2.66 -17.54 9.74
N ASN A 46 -3.21 -16.43 10.25
CA ASN A 46 -2.75 -15.83 11.51
C ASN A 46 -3.40 -16.47 12.76
N SER A 47 -4.42 -17.30 12.58
CA SER A 47 -4.97 -18.16 13.63
C SER A 47 -4.03 -19.36 13.81
N VAL A 48 -3.14 -19.27 14.79
CA VAL A 48 -2.36 -20.40 15.27
C VAL A 48 -3.31 -21.30 16.06
N ASP A 49 -3.76 -22.40 15.46
CA ASP A 49 -4.49 -23.45 16.17
C ASP A 49 -3.51 -24.15 17.12
N VAL A 50 -3.34 -23.59 18.32
CA VAL A 50 -2.62 -24.26 19.40
C VAL A 50 -3.41 -25.51 19.75
N PRO A 51 -2.81 -26.72 19.71
CA PRO A 51 -3.46 -27.91 20.25
C PRO A 51 -3.67 -27.70 21.75
N THR A 52 -4.86 -27.25 22.15
CA THR A 52 -5.27 -27.14 23.56
C THR A 52 -5.73 -28.49 24.09
N ASP A 53 -5.03 -29.56 23.72
CA ASP A 53 -5.19 -30.85 24.36
C ASP A 53 -4.01 -31.07 25.31
N VAL A 54 -4.10 -30.40 26.47
CA VAL A 54 -3.24 -30.67 27.62
C VAL A 54 -3.88 -31.69 28.57
N ASN A 55 -4.97 -32.36 28.14
CA ASN A 55 -5.80 -33.25 28.96
C ASN A 55 -5.82 -34.71 28.45
N THR A 56 -5.01 -35.07 27.46
CA THR A 56 -4.86 -36.46 26.97
C THR A 56 -3.76 -37.26 27.66
N VAL A 57 -3.21 -36.76 28.77
CA VAL A 57 -2.23 -37.47 29.61
C VAL A 57 -2.75 -37.93 30.97
N GLU A 58 -4.07 -37.87 31.19
CA GLU A 58 -4.73 -38.52 32.35
C GLU A 58 -5.62 -39.69 31.89
#